data_AF-A0A0B2X0E0-F1
#
_entry.id   AF-A0A0B2X0E0-F1
#
_cell.length_a   1.000
_cell.length_b   1.000
_cell.length_c   1.000
_cell.angle_alpha   90.00
_cell.angle_beta   90.00
_cell.angle_gamma   90.00
#
_symmetry.space_group_name_H-M   'P 1'
#
loop_
_entity.id
_entity.type
_entity.pdbx_description
1 polymer ?
#
loop_
_entity_poly.entity_id
_entity_poly.type
_entity_poly.pdbx_seq_one_letter_code
_entity_poly.pdbx_strand_id
1 'polypeptide(L)'
;MKFTSVKNFFQPPAATLTHNLASISWNAAEWTFRQLGIKDRISGEDSVPAGQYVVMSNLETVFQEFKQQVAGRTSNFDRTFTRLQFQSLFAPTLVAGQCLSDQDLEVLLTFLSRDKGFIDYNGDIIRIRSSSDRSNIGPEDVAIASVKELTANLRHQTVALNLRVDSLNREIKSALSKNNRVAAQASLKSRKLAESSLVKRYATLNQLEDIAAKLQQASDQVQLVAVMKSSANALRSINTRVGGSDRVDEVMHQIREQMSEVDEVAAILAESTGETIDELEIQDELEALETETREAARLTKEKKEEVQEAHEIKEMHNELAKLPDIPTEIVSESDKSKTQAIEKQVAGLSLDHI
;
A
#
# COMPACT_ATOMS: atom_id res chain seq x y z
N MET A 1 15.78 -23.42 29.54
CA MET A 1 15.96 -22.62 28.30
C MET A 1 17.42 -22.68 27.89
N LYS A 2 17.72 -22.96 26.61
CA LYS A 2 19.09 -22.88 26.07
C LYS A 2 19.25 -21.51 25.40
N PHE A 3 20.28 -20.78 25.80
CA PHE A 3 20.66 -19.49 25.23
C PHE A 3 21.94 -19.67 24.42
N THR A 4 21.97 -19.13 23.21
CA THR A 4 23.17 -19.15 22.36
C THR A 4 23.48 -17.74 21.89
N SER A 5 24.74 -17.32 22.01
CA SER A 5 25.15 -16.02 21.46
C SER A 5 24.95 -16.00 19.95
N VAL A 6 24.46 -14.88 19.40
CA VAL A 6 24.27 -14.69 17.95
C VAL A 6 25.53 -15.00 17.15
N LYS A 7 26.71 -14.62 17.64
CA LYS A 7 28.00 -14.90 16.97
C LYS A 7 28.31 -16.39 16.85
N ASN A 8 28.02 -17.16 17.90
CA ASN A 8 28.21 -18.61 17.90
C ASN A 8 27.13 -19.31 17.08
N PHE A 9 25.93 -18.73 17.02
CA PHE A 9 24.82 -19.28 16.24
C PHE A 9 25.12 -19.30 14.74
N PHE A 10 25.87 -18.35 14.19
CA PHE A 10 26.19 -18.31 12.74
C PHE A 10 27.38 -19.17 12.30
N GLN A 11 28.09 -19.85 13.20
CA GLN A 11 29.23 -20.69 12.81
C GLN A 11 28.78 -22.03 12.18
N PRO A 12 29.47 -22.53 11.13
CA PRO A 12 29.12 -23.78 10.47
C PRO A 12 29.39 -25.01 11.37
N PRO A 13 28.62 -26.11 11.23
CA PRO A 13 28.74 -27.29 12.10
C PRO A 13 30.00 -28.15 11.87
N ALA A 14 30.94 -27.74 11.00
CA ALA A 14 32.07 -28.55 10.56
C ALA A 14 33.44 -28.13 11.15
N ALA A 15 33.48 -27.62 12.38
CA ALA A 15 34.73 -27.42 13.12
C ALA A 15 34.71 -28.06 14.53
N THR A 16 33.72 -28.90 14.84
CA THR A 16 33.61 -29.58 16.15
C THR A 16 33.06 -31.01 16.03
N LEU A 17 33.59 -31.79 15.08
CA LEU A 17 33.59 -33.25 15.26
C LEU A 17 34.72 -33.58 16.25
N THR A 18 34.34 -34.18 17.38
CA THR A 18 35.06 -34.22 18.67
C THR A 18 34.93 -32.87 19.39
N HIS A 19 34.09 -32.70 20.41
CA HIS A 19 33.88 -33.56 21.56
C HIS A 19 32.39 -33.64 21.92
N ASN A 20 32.04 -34.79 22.48
CA ASN A 20 30.81 -35.06 23.21
C ASN A 20 30.41 -33.87 24.11
N LEU A 21 29.33 -33.16 23.77
CA LEU A 21 28.80 -32.00 24.50
C LEU A 21 27.53 -32.36 25.29
N ALA A 22 27.56 -33.50 25.97
CA ALA A 22 26.81 -33.63 27.20
C ALA A 22 27.63 -32.96 28.31
N SER A 23 27.12 -31.87 28.89
CA SER A 23 27.69 -31.10 30.00
C SER A 23 28.94 -30.26 29.70
N ILE A 24 28.74 -29.02 29.22
CA ILE A 24 29.65 -27.93 29.59
C ILE A 24 29.21 -27.50 30.99
N SER A 25 29.92 -27.97 32.02
CA SER A 25 29.82 -27.43 33.36
C SER A 25 30.35 -25.98 33.36
N TRP A 26 29.69 -25.10 34.11
CA TRP A 26 30.04 -23.68 34.32
C TRP A 26 31.55 -23.40 34.49
N ASN A 27 32.27 -24.33 35.13
CA ASN A 27 33.71 -24.25 35.37
C ASN A 27 34.58 -24.21 34.09
N ALA A 28 34.10 -24.76 32.97
CA ALA A 28 34.84 -24.75 31.70
C ALA A 28 34.70 -23.43 30.94
N ALA A 29 33.59 -22.70 31.15
CA ALA A 29 33.41 -21.35 30.62
C ALA A 29 34.30 -20.35 31.36
N GLU A 30 34.47 -20.54 32.67
CA GLU A 30 35.33 -19.70 33.53
C GLU A 30 36.80 -19.67 33.07
N TRP A 31 37.29 -20.78 32.52
CA TRP A 31 38.66 -20.89 32.00
C TRP A 31 38.87 -20.07 30.72
N THR A 32 37.91 -20.13 29.78
CA THR A 32 37.95 -19.35 28.54
C THR A 32 37.82 -17.84 28.80
N PHE A 33 37.08 -17.45 29.84
CA PHE A 33 36.96 -16.04 30.25
C PHE A 33 38.23 -15.46 30.90
N ARG A 34 39.07 -16.29 31.55
CA ARG A 34 40.38 -15.83 32.07
C ARG A 34 41.36 -15.46 30.96
N GLN A 35 41.33 -16.17 29.83
CA GLN A 35 42.28 -15.96 28.74
C GLN A 35 41.96 -14.70 27.90
N LEU A 36 40.73 -14.18 28.01
CA LEU A 36 40.24 -12.97 27.34
C LEU A 36 40.34 -11.69 28.21
N GLY A 37 40.93 -11.77 29.42
CA GLY A 37 41.26 -10.57 30.21
C GLY A 37 40.09 -9.85 30.89
N ILE A 38 38.94 -10.52 31.07
CA ILE A 38 37.69 -9.91 31.60
C ILE A 38 37.65 -9.94 33.15
N LYS A 39 38.80 -9.90 33.82
CA LYS A 39 38.86 -10.09 35.28
C LYS A 39 38.44 -8.87 36.11
N ASP A 40 38.42 -7.66 35.54
CA ASP A 40 38.24 -6.44 36.34
C ASP A 40 36.79 -5.92 36.46
N ARG A 41 35.80 -6.72 36.05
CA ARG A 41 34.38 -6.30 36.08
C ARG A 41 33.40 -7.26 36.77
N ILE A 42 33.88 -8.29 37.45
CA ILE A 42 33.00 -9.28 38.08
C ILE A 42 33.29 -9.34 39.58
N SER A 43 32.90 -8.29 40.29
CA SER A 43 32.56 -8.37 41.71
C SER A 43 31.04 -8.33 41.81
N GLY A 44 30.46 -9.50 42.10
CA GLY A 44 29.15 -9.66 42.73
C GLY A 44 27.94 -9.13 41.97
N GLU A 45 27.41 -9.91 41.03
CA GLU A 45 25.97 -10.10 40.79
C GLU A 45 25.78 -11.06 39.61
N ASP A 46 24.86 -12.02 39.75
CA ASP A 46 24.39 -12.96 38.72
C ASP A 46 23.74 -12.22 37.53
N SER A 47 24.53 -11.44 36.80
CA SER A 47 24.08 -10.74 35.60
C SER A 47 24.63 -11.45 34.38
N VAL A 48 23.71 -11.84 33.49
CA VAL A 48 24.06 -12.33 32.15
C VAL A 48 24.92 -11.25 31.47
N PRO A 49 26.06 -11.59 30.86
CA PRO A 49 26.89 -10.61 30.17
C PRO A 49 26.05 -9.81 29.17
N ALA A 50 26.25 -8.50 29.09
CA ALA A 50 25.57 -7.68 28.10
C ALA A 50 25.91 -8.18 26.68
N GLY A 51 24.91 -8.66 25.95
CA GLY A 51 25.09 -9.26 24.64
C GLY A 51 23.76 -9.67 23.99
N GLN A 52 23.81 -9.98 22.69
CA GLN A 52 22.65 -10.50 21.95
C GLN A 52 22.61 -12.02 22.03
N TYR A 53 21.45 -12.56 22.39
CA TYR A 53 21.24 -13.99 22.60
C TYR A 53 20.02 -14.47 21.84
N VAL A 54 20.14 -15.67 21.28
CA VAL A 54 19.06 -16.40 20.62
C VAL A 54 18.43 -17.34 21.63
N VAL A 55 17.11 -17.24 21.78
CA VAL A 55 16.32 -18.11 22.65
C VAL A 55 15.71 -19.22 21.80
N MET A 56 16.27 -20.43 21.90
CA MET A 56 15.87 -21.55 21.05
C MET A 56 14.41 -21.97 21.22
N SER A 57 13.82 -21.80 22.41
CA SER A 57 12.39 -22.11 22.63
C SER A 57 11.47 -21.16 21.86
N ASN A 58 11.87 -19.92 21.67
CA ASN A 58 11.10 -18.94 20.91
C ASN A 58 11.16 -19.29 19.43
N LEU A 59 12.34 -19.65 18.92
CA LEU A 59 12.51 -20.12 17.54
C LEU A 59 11.70 -21.40 17.27
N GLU A 60 11.65 -22.34 18.22
CA GLU A 60 10.83 -23.54 18.06
C GLU A 60 9.33 -23.21 17.99
N THR A 61 8.86 -22.29 18.83
CA THR A 61 7.47 -21.84 18.83
C THR A 61 7.11 -21.17 17.49
N VAL A 62 7.96 -20.24 17.05
CA VAL A 62 7.83 -19.57 15.74
C VAL A 62 7.86 -20.58 14.60
N PHE A 63 8.68 -21.62 14.68
CA PHE A 63 8.72 -22.68 13.68
C PHE A 63 7.39 -23.46 13.60
N GLN A 64 6.76 -23.79 14.73
CA GLN A 64 5.48 -24.50 14.72
C GLN A 64 4.37 -23.64 14.10
N GLU A 65 4.32 -22.35 14.44
CA GLU A 65 3.38 -21.39 13.83
C GLU A 65 3.62 -21.27 12.32
N PHE A 66 4.88 -21.09 11.92
CA PHE A 66 5.27 -21.03 10.51
C PHE A 66 4.82 -22.28 9.75
N LYS A 67 5.04 -23.46 10.32
CA LYS A 67 4.65 -24.75 9.73
C LYS A 67 3.15 -24.85 9.51
N GLN A 68 2.34 -24.39 10.46
CA GLN A 68 0.88 -24.35 10.31
C GLN A 68 0.46 -23.38 9.19
N GLN A 69 1.08 -22.19 9.15
CA GLN A 69 0.75 -21.16 8.16
C GLN A 69 1.09 -21.57 6.72
N VAL A 70 2.07 -22.44 6.52
CA VAL A 70 2.49 -22.88 5.18
C VAL A 70 1.94 -24.25 4.76
N ALA A 71 1.22 -24.96 5.64
CA ALA A 71 0.77 -26.33 5.40
C ALA A 71 -0.14 -26.49 4.16
N GLY A 72 -0.83 -25.43 3.72
CA GLY A 72 -1.71 -25.44 2.54
C GLY A 72 -1.02 -25.13 1.20
N ARG A 73 0.28 -24.81 1.20
CA ARG A 73 1.00 -24.38 -0.01
C ARG A 73 1.59 -25.60 -0.72
N THR A 74 1.16 -25.87 -1.95
CA THR A 74 1.56 -27.06 -2.71
C THR A 74 2.49 -26.73 -3.88
N SER A 75 2.20 -25.68 -4.65
CA SER A 75 2.97 -25.29 -5.83
C SER A 75 4.34 -24.71 -5.46
N ASN A 76 5.36 -24.89 -6.32
CA ASN A 76 6.66 -24.25 -6.10
C ASN A 76 6.53 -22.72 -6.10
N PHE A 77 5.65 -22.18 -6.95
CA PHE A 77 5.33 -20.76 -6.97
C PHE A 77 4.87 -20.26 -5.59
N ASP A 78 3.97 -20.96 -4.91
CA ASP A 78 3.46 -20.55 -3.59
C ASP A 78 4.47 -20.74 -2.46
N ARG A 79 5.45 -21.62 -2.66
CA ARG A 79 6.43 -22.03 -1.65
C ARG A 79 7.75 -21.25 -1.72
N THR A 80 7.95 -20.48 -2.78
CA THR A 80 9.13 -19.63 -2.99
C THR A 80 8.82 -18.17 -2.68
N PHE A 81 9.67 -17.52 -1.90
CA PHE A 81 9.51 -16.16 -1.41
C PHE A 81 10.81 -15.37 -1.53
N THR A 82 10.70 -14.07 -1.73
CA THR A 82 11.81 -13.15 -1.45
C THR A 82 11.85 -12.83 0.04
N ARG A 83 13.01 -12.38 0.55
CA ARG A 83 13.15 -11.93 1.94
C ARG A 83 12.09 -10.90 2.34
N LEU A 84 11.87 -9.88 1.50
CA LEU A 84 10.91 -8.81 1.76
C LEU A 84 9.47 -9.32 1.84
N GLN A 85 9.10 -10.24 0.95
CA GLN A 85 7.77 -10.87 0.99
C GLN A 85 7.60 -11.75 2.21
N PHE A 86 8.64 -12.49 2.58
CA PHE A 86 8.60 -13.31 3.77
C PHE A 86 8.38 -12.43 5.02
N GLN A 87 9.12 -11.34 5.14
CA GLN A 87 8.96 -10.40 6.25
C GLN A 87 7.55 -9.80 6.28
N SER A 88 7.04 -9.33 5.14
CA SER A 88 5.69 -8.75 5.06
C SER A 88 4.57 -9.74 5.40
N LEU A 89 4.66 -11.00 4.97
CA LEU A 89 3.62 -12.01 5.16
C LEU A 89 3.66 -12.70 6.52
N PHE A 90 4.86 -12.92 7.06
CA PHE A 90 5.06 -13.79 8.22
C PHE A 90 5.48 -13.03 9.46
N ALA A 91 6.16 -11.88 9.38
CA ALA A 91 6.58 -11.15 10.58
C ALA A 91 5.40 -10.73 11.50
N PRO A 92 4.26 -10.23 10.99
CA PRO A 92 3.14 -9.83 11.84
C PRO A 92 2.47 -10.99 12.59
N THR A 93 2.50 -12.18 12.00
CA THR A 93 1.79 -13.37 12.49
C THR A 93 2.68 -14.23 13.39
N LEU A 94 3.98 -14.30 13.10
CA LEU A 94 4.94 -15.13 13.84
C LEU A 94 5.29 -14.56 15.21
N VAL A 95 5.20 -13.24 15.40
CA VAL A 95 5.44 -12.58 16.68
C VAL A 95 4.37 -11.53 16.94
N ALA A 96 3.36 -11.89 17.74
CA ALA A 96 2.27 -10.98 18.07
C ALA A 96 2.80 -9.68 18.70
N GLY A 97 2.63 -8.57 17.98
CA GLY A 97 2.96 -7.22 18.46
C GLY A 97 4.44 -6.82 18.38
N GLN A 98 5.29 -7.55 17.65
CA GLN A 98 6.68 -7.14 17.42
C GLN A 98 7.07 -7.23 15.95
N CYS A 99 7.84 -6.24 15.47
CA CYS A 99 8.53 -6.33 14.20
C CYS A 99 9.81 -7.12 14.40
N LEU A 100 9.98 -8.21 13.64
CA LEU A 100 11.26 -8.91 13.57
C LEU A 100 12.30 -7.96 12.98
N SER A 101 13.40 -7.72 13.73
CA SER A 101 14.54 -7.00 13.17
C SER A 101 15.18 -7.82 12.05
N ASP A 102 15.93 -7.19 11.16
CA ASP A 102 16.63 -7.90 10.07
C ASP A 102 17.57 -8.99 10.59
N GLN A 103 18.15 -8.77 11.77
CA GLN A 103 19.02 -9.72 12.45
C GLN A 103 18.24 -10.91 13.01
N ASP A 104 17.04 -10.68 13.56
CA ASP A 104 16.17 -11.74 14.08
C ASP A 104 15.61 -12.59 12.93
N LEU A 105 15.27 -11.94 11.81
CA LEU A 105 14.86 -12.63 10.59
C LEU A 105 16.00 -13.51 10.04
N GLU A 106 17.24 -13.02 10.02
CA GLU A 106 18.39 -13.81 9.59
C GLU A 106 18.62 -15.04 10.47
N VAL A 107 18.50 -14.87 11.79
CA VAL A 107 18.60 -15.97 12.76
C VAL A 107 17.51 -17.00 12.52
N LEU A 108 16.27 -16.56 12.30
CA LEU A 108 15.14 -17.45 12.02
C LEU A 108 15.35 -18.23 10.71
N LEU A 109 15.70 -17.56 9.61
CA LEU A 109 15.92 -18.22 8.32
C LEU A 109 17.10 -19.19 8.36
N THR A 110 18.16 -18.84 9.10
CA THR A 110 19.29 -19.75 9.34
C THR A 110 18.86 -20.96 10.17
N PHE A 111 18.06 -20.79 11.22
CA PHE A 111 17.51 -21.89 12.01
C PHE A 111 16.63 -22.84 11.16
N LEU A 112 15.74 -22.26 10.36
CA LEU A 112 14.82 -23.03 9.51
C LEU A 112 15.56 -23.84 8.43
N SER A 113 16.64 -23.28 7.88
CA SER A 113 17.42 -23.93 6.81
C SER A 113 18.45 -24.94 7.33
N ARG A 114 19.23 -24.57 8.36
CA ARG A 114 20.32 -25.38 8.90
C ARG A 114 19.85 -26.40 9.93
N ASP A 115 19.10 -25.95 10.93
CA ASP A 115 18.75 -26.78 12.09
C ASP A 115 17.51 -27.64 11.83
N LYS A 116 16.51 -27.09 11.12
CA LYS A 116 15.28 -27.82 10.77
C LYS A 116 15.30 -28.47 9.39
N GLY A 117 16.11 -27.95 8.47
CA GLY A 117 16.08 -28.41 7.07
C GLY A 117 14.72 -28.25 6.40
N PHE A 118 13.89 -27.31 6.88
CA PHE A 118 12.52 -27.12 6.41
C PHE A 118 12.46 -26.17 5.19
N ILE A 119 13.47 -25.32 5.04
CA ILE A 119 13.59 -24.38 3.92
C ILE A 119 14.97 -24.48 3.25
N ASP A 120 15.04 -24.10 1.99
CA ASP A 120 16.27 -23.70 1.29
C ASP A 120 16.37 -22.18 1.31
N TYR A 121 17.56 -21.67 1.65
CA TYR A 121 17.81 -20.25 1.82
C TYR A 121 19.22 -19.88 1.34
N ASN A 122 19.33 -18.84 0.51
CA ASN A 122 20.61 -18.35 -0.04
C ASN A 122 20.92 -16.88 0.33
N GLY A 123 20.18 -16.27 1.25
CA GLY A 123 20.30 -14.85 1.60
C GLY A 123 19.13 -14.01 1.10
N ASP A 124 18.67 -14.28 -0.13
CA ASP A 124 17.66 -13.47 -0.83
C ASP A 124 16.34 -14.22 -1.04
N ILE A 125 16.45 -15.51 -1.38
CA ILE A 125 15.35 -16.38 -1.76
C ILE A 125 15.15 -17.42 -0.67
N ILE A 126 13.89 -17.62 -0.31
CA ILE A 126 13.44 -18.58 0.70
C ILE A 126 12.48 -19.54 0.00
N ARG A 127 12.85 -20.81 -0.09
CA ARG A 127 11.97 -21.87 -0.62
C ARG A 127 11.64 -22.87 0.45
N ILE A 128 10.36 -23.09 0.72
CA ILE A 128 9.92 -24.15 1.63
C ILE A 128 10.18 -25.49 0.94
N ARG A 129 10.80 -26.48 1.61
CA ARG A 129 11.09 -27.79 0.99
C ARG A 129 9.85 -28.68 0.94
N SER A 130 9.76 -29.48 -0.12
CA SER A 130 8.84 -30.62 -0.26
C SER A 130 9.64 -31.90 -0.46
N SER A 131 9.01 -33.04 -0.21
CA SER A 131 9.61 -34.36 -0.38
C SER A 131 10.10 -34.65 -1.81
N SER A 132 9.56 -33.94 -2.81
CA SER A 132 9.90 -34.06 -4.22
C SER A 132 11.11 -33.24 -4.66
N ASP A 133 11.60 -32.33 -3.81
CA ASP A 133 12.52 -31.30 -4.25
C ASP A 133 13.98 -31.69 -4.14
N ARG A 134 14.81 -31.05 -4.97
CA ARG A 134 16.26 -31.05 -4.79
C ARG A 134 16.62 -30.05 -3.69
N SER A 135 17.66 -30.32 -2.92
CA SER A 135 18.04 -29.56 -1.72
C SER A 135 18.68 -28.18 -1.99
N ASN A 136 18.49 -27.62 -3.19
CA ASN A 136 19.12 -26.37 -3.60
C ASN A 136 18.13 -25.46 -4.34
N ILE A 137 18.33 -24.15 -4.22
CA ILE A 137 17.59 -23.14 -4.98
C ILE A 137 17.98 -23.24 -6.46
N GLY A 138 16.97 -23.50 -7.29
CA GLY A 138 17.12 -23.68 -8.74
C GLY A 138 16.88 -22.40 -9.54
N PRO A 139 17.12 -22.44 -10.86
CA PRO A 139 16.83 -21.30 -11.73
C PRO A 139 15.32 -20.99 -11.80
N GLU A 140 14.45 -21.97 -11.52
CA GLU A 140 12.99 -21.78 -11.43
C GLU A 140 12.60 -20.88 -10.25
N ASP A 141 13.25 -21.08 -9.11
CA ASP A 141 13.01 -20.32 -7.89
C ASP A 141 13.45 -18.86 -8.07
N VAL A 142 14.57 -18.64 -8.78
CA VAL A 142 15.05 -17.31 -9.16
C VAL A 142 14.05 -16.60 -10.08
N ALA A 143 13.49 -17.31 -11.06
CA ALA A 143 12.47 -16.75 -11.95
C ALA A 143 11.19 -16.38 -11.18
N ILE A 144 10.74 -17.23 -10.26
CA ILE A 144 9.58 -16.96 -9.40
C ILE A 144 9.85 -15.74 -8.51
N ALA A 145 11.00 -15.71 -7.85
CA ALA A 145 11.39 -14.61 -6.96
C ALA A 145 11.45 -13.27 -7.70
N SER A 146 12.07 -13.24 -8.89
CA SER A 146 12.17 -12.01 -9.70
C SER A 146 10.81 -11.48 -10.18
N VAL A 147 9.90 -12.34 -10.63
CA VAL A 147 8.53 -11.92 -10.99
C VAL A 147 7.81 -11.34 -9.78
N LYS A 148 7.94 -12.00 -8.63
CA LYS A 148 7.33 -11.59 -7.36
C LYS A 148 7.87 -10.26 -6.86
N GLU A 149 9.18 -10.05 -6.94
CA GLU A 149 9.84 -8.81 -6.55
C GLU A 149 9.46 -7.65 -7.47
N LEU A 150 9.55 -7.85 -8.77
CA LEU A 150 9.19 -6.84 -9.75
C LEU A 150 7.72 -6.44 -9.64
N THR A 151 6.82 -7.40 -9.38
CA THR A 151 5.41 -7.11 -9.12
C THR A 151 5.22 -6.25 -7.87
N ALA A 152 5.93 -6.56 -6.79
CA ALA A 152 5.86 -5.77 -5.56
C ALA A 152 6.37 -4.34 -5.76
N ASN A 153 7.50 -4.19 -6.47
CA ASN A 153 8.07 -2.88 -6.81
C ASN A 153 7.09 -2.06 -7.68
N LEU A 154 6.59 -2.61 -8.78
CA LEU A 154 5.66 -1.90 -9.66
C LEU A 154 4.37 -1.50 -8.92
N ARG A 155 3.88 -2.33 -7.98
CA ARG A 155 2.74 -1.96 -7.11
C ARG A 155 3.09 -0.79 -6.19
N HIS A 156 4.28 -0.78 -5.58
CA HIS A 156 4.76 0.35 -4.78
C HIS A 156 4.78 1.64 -5.59
N GLN A 157 5.43 1.62 -6.76
CA GLN A 157 5.50 2.76 -7.67
C GLN A 157 4.11 3.26 -8.08
N THR A 158 3.17 2.33 -8.32
CA THR A 158 1.79 2.67 -8.67
C THR A 158 1.09 3.42 -7.53
N VAL A 159 1.29 3.01 -6.27
CA VAL A 159 0.76 3.74 -5.10
C VAL A 159 1.37 5.14 -5.02
N ALA A 160 2.69 5.26 -5.15
CA ALA A 160 3.38 6.55 -5.11
C ALA A 160 2.91 7.51 -6.22
N LEU A 161 2.76 7.00 -7.46
CA LEU A 161 2.25 7.78 -8.59
C LEU A 161 0.79 8.21 -8.39
N ASN A 162 -0.09 7.36 -7.85
CA ASN A 162 -1.47 7.73 -7.54
C ASN A 162 -1.53 8.87 -6.51
N LEU A 163 -0.74 8.78 -5.44
CA LEU A 163 -0.63 9.86 -4.44
C LEU A 163 -0.12 11.16 -5.08
N ARG A 164 0.80 11.07 -6.04
CA ARG A 164 1.28 12.24 -6.79
C ARG A 164 0.19 12.84 -7.67
N VAL A 165 -0.58 12.02 -8.38
CA VAL A 165 -1.74 12.46 -9.18
C VAL A 165 -2.76 13.18 -8.28
N ASP A 166 -3.07 12.63 -7.11
CA ASP A 166 -3.97 13.26 -6.15
C ASP A 166 -3.45 14.62 -5.64
N SER A 167 -2.14 14.72 -5.37
CA SER A 167 -1.50 15.99 -5.01
C SER A 167 -1.63 17.01 -6.13
N LEU A 168 -1.29 16.63 -7.37
CA LEU A 168 -1.37 17.50 -8.54
C LEU A 168 -2.81 17.95 -8.80
N ASN A 169 -3.80 17.09 -8.60
CA ASN A 169 -5.22 17.45 -8.67
C ASN A 169 -5.60 18.54 -7.67
N ARG A 170 -5.08 18.49 -6.45
CA ARG A 170 -5.29 19.55 -5.45
C ARG A 170 -4.57 20.84 -5.83
N GLU A 171 -3.35 20.74 -6.35
CA GLU A 171 -2.57 21.89 -6.83
C GLU A 171 -3.30 22.62 -7.97
N ILE A 172 -3.82 21.87 -8.96
CA ILE A 172 -4.61 22.41 -10.08
C ILE A 172 -5.82 23.17 -9.55
N LYS A 173 -6.63 22.54 -8.68
CA LYS A 173 -7.82 23.19 -8.09
C LYS A 173 -7.46 24.47 -7.32
N SER A 174 -6.39 24.44 -6.53
CA SER A 174 -5.90 25.63 -5.82
C SER A 174 -5.43 26.72 -6.79
N ALA A 175 -4.70 26.37 -7.85
CA ALA A 175 -4.23 27.31 -8.85
C ALA A 175 -5.40 27.97 -9.61
N LEU A 176 -6.41 27.18 -10.00
CA LEU A 176 -7.64 27.67 -10.62
C LEU A 176 -8.42 28.62 -9.70
N SER A 177 -8.57 28.29 -8.42
CA SER A 177 -9.22 29.19 -7.44
C SER A 177 -8.51 30.53 -7.26
N LYS A 178 -7.20 30.56 -7.51
CA LYS A 178 -6.35 31.76 -7.43
C LYS A 178 -6.21 32.47 -8.78
N ASN A 179 -6.92 32.02 -9.82
CA ASN A 179 -6.79 32.47 -11.21
C ASN A 179 -5.34 32.42 -11.73
N ASN A 180 -4.52 31.48 -11.22
CA ASN A 180 -3.15 31.29 -11.69
C ASN A 180 -3.10 30.22 -12.78
N ARG A 181 -3.40 30.63 -14.01
CA ARG A 181 -3.48 29.75 -15.18
C ARG A 181 -2.14 29.05 -15.49
N VAL A 182 -1.02 29.76 -15.35
CA VAL A 182 0.32 29.21 -15.64
C VAL A 182 0.67 28.07 -14.68
N ALA A 183 0.40 28.24 -13.39
CA ALA A 183 0.62 27.19 -12.40
C ALA A 183 -0.33 25.99 -12.64
N ALA A 184 -1.60 26.24 -12.97
CA ALA A 184 -2.56 25.19 -13.27
C ALA A 184 -2.12 24.36 -14.50
N GLN A 185 -1.66 25.03 -15.57
CA GLN A 185 -1.17 24.36 -16.78
C GLN A 185 0.07 23.50 -16.51
N ALA A 186 1.03 24.01 -15.73
CA ALA A 186 2.22 23.25 -15.36
C ALA A 186 1.88 21.99 -14.54
N SER A 187 1.02 22.13 -13.52
CA SER A 187 0.55 20.98 -12.73
C SER A 187 -0.27 19.99 -13.57
N LEU A 188 -1.05 20.46 -14.54
CA LEU A 188 -1.82 19.62 -15.47
C LEU A 188 -0.91 18.77 -16.36
N LYS A 189 0.14 19.38 -16.91
CA LYS A 189 1.18 18.67 -17.68
C LYS A 189 1.87 17.60 -16.84
N SER A 190 2.26 17.93 -15.62
CA SER A 190 2.85 16.94 -14.69
C SER A 190 1.89 15.81 -14.34
N ARG A 191 0.58 16.11 -14.19
CA ARG A 191 -0.44 15.08 -13.92
C ARG A 191 -0.55 14.10 -15.09
N LYS A 192 -0.62 14.61 -16.33
CA LYS A 192 -0.70 13.78 -17.53
C LYS A 192 0.53 12.87 -17.71
N LEU A 193 1.73 13.36 -17.38
CA LEU A 193 2.93 12.51 -17.35
C LEU A 193 2.81 11.38 -16.32
N ALA A 194 2.35 11.70 -15.11
CA ALA A 194 2.14 10.70 -14.06
C ALA A 194 1.07 9.67 -14.44
N GLU A 195 -0.02 10.10 -15.07
CA GLU A 195 -1.09 9.23 -15.57
C GLU A 195 -0.62 8.30 -16.69
N SER A 196 0.15 8.80 -17.67
CA SER A 196 0.72 7.92 -18.70
C SER A 196 1.70 6.91 -18.11
N SER A 197 2.53 7.34 -17.16
CA SER A 197 3.41 6.42 -16.43
C SER A 197 2.61 5.34 -15.71
N LEU A 198 1.52 5.69 -15.01
CA LEU A 198 0.60 4.74 -14.39
C LEU A 198 0.05 3.72 -15.40
N VAL A 199 -0.41 4.17 -16.57
CA VAL A 199 -0.95 3.27 -17.62
C VAL A 199 0.09 2.24 -18.05
N LYS A 200 1.34 2.66 -18.29
CA LYS A 200 2.44 1.76 -18.66
C LYS A 200 2.76 0.76 -17.55
N ARG A 201 2.76 1.20 -16.29
CA ARG A 201 3.04 0.35 -15.13
C ARG A 201 1.93 -0.68 -14.91
N TYR A 202 0.65 -0.30 -15.03
CA TYR A 202 -0.46 -1.25 -15.01
C TYR A 202 -0.40 -2.27 -16.16
N ALA A 203 -0.06 -1.82 -17.38
CA ALA A 203 0.13 -2.73 -18.50
C ALA A 203 1.23 -3.76 -18.23
N THR A 204 2.32 -3.34 -17.57
CA THR A 204 3.43 -4.21 -17.19
C THR A 204 3.04 -5.16 -16.06
N LEU A 205 2.28 -4.69 -15.06
CA LEU A 205 1.73 -5.54 -14.00
C LEU A 205 0.86 -6.66 -14.56
N ASN A 206 -0.04 -6.35 -15.51
CA ASN A 206 -0.86 -7.37 -16.17
C ASN A 206 -0.01 -8.43 -16.88
N GLN A 207 1.07 -8.01 -17.57
CA GLN A 207 2.01 -8.94 -18.20
C GLN A 207 2.73 -9.83 -17.18
N LEU A 208 3.09 -9.31 -16.02
CA LEU A 208 3.72 -10.09 -14.95
C LEU A 208 2.75 -11.05 -14.29
N GLU A 209 1.48 -10.69 -14.16
CA GLU A 209 0.43 -11.58 -13.66
C GLU A 209 0.21 -12.77 -14.62
N ASP A 210 0.21 -12.53 -15.93
CA ASP A 210 0.19 -13.59 -16.94
C ASP A 210 1.42 -14.51 -16.83
N ILE A 211 2.61 -13.93 -16.61
CA ILE A 211 3.84 -14.70 -16.43
C ILE A 211 3.80 -15.50 -15.12
N ALA A 212 3.31 -14.92 -14.03
CA ALA A 212 3.14 -15.58 -12.75
C ALA A 212 2.19 -16.78 -12.89
N ALA A 213 1.05 -16.61 -13.56
CA ALA A 213 0.11 -17.69 -13.84
C ALA A 213 0.76 -18.83 -14.66
N LYS A 214 1.55 -18.48 -15.69
CA LYS A 214 2.32 -19.47 -16.46
C LYS A 214 3.37 -20.18 -15.62
N LEU A 215 4.08 -19.49 -14.73
CA LEU A 215 5.06 -20.10 -13.83
C LEU A 215 4.39 -21.02 -12.80
N GLN A 216 3.23 -20.63 -12.27
CA GLN A 216 2.45 -21.46 -11.37
C GLN A 216 1.99 -22.75 -12.06
N GLN A 217 1.45 -22.65 -13.29
CA GLN A 217 1.08 -23.83 -14.08
C GLN A 217 2.28 -24.69 -14.47
N ALA A 218 3.41 -24.07 -14.83
CA ALA A 218 4.62 -24.77 -15.23
C ALA A 218 5.31 -25.47 -14.05
N SER A 219 5.16 -24.96 -12.83
CA SER A 219 5.58 -25.67 -11.60
C SER A 219 4.90 -27.03 -11.45
N ASP A 220 3.72 -27.22 -12.04
CA ASP A 220 2.97 -28.47 -11.97
C ASP A 220 3.27 -29.42 -13.16
N GLN A 221 3.97 -28.94 -14.20
CA GLN A 221 4.16 -29.66 -15.48
C GLN A 221 5.65 -29.78 -15.88
N VAL A 222 6.05 -30.91 -16.45
CA VAL A 222 7.44 -31.20 -16.91
C VAL A 222 8.00 -30.21 -17.97
N GLN A 223 7.18 -29.30 -18.51
CA GLN A 223 7.57 -28.30 -19.53
C GLN A 223 8.17 -27.00 -18.96
N LEU A 224 8.61 -27.02 -17.71
CA LEU A 224 9.12 -25.86 -16.96
C LEU A 224 10.21 -25.06 -17.69
N VAL A 225 11.14 -25.74 -18.38
CA VAL A 225 12.28 -25.08 -19.06
C VAL A 225 11.83 -24.14 -20.20
N ALA A 226 10.81 -24.53 -20.97
CA ALA A 226 10.33 -23.72 -22.09
C ALA A 226 9.61 -22.46 -21.60
N VAL A 227 8.79 -22.60 -20.55
CA VAL A 227 8.10 -21.48 -19.91
C VAL A 227 9.12 -20.55 -19.26
N MET A 228 10.11 -21.08 -18.54
CA MET A 228 11.18 -20.26 -17.95
C MET A 228 11.96 -19.47 -18.99
N LYS A 229 12.28 -20.06 -20.15
CA LYS A 229 12.96 -19.34 -21.23
C LYS A 229 12.10 -18.21 -21.79
N SER A 230 10.79 -18.44 -21.91
CA SER A 230 9.83 -17.41 -22.33
C SER A 230 9.70 -16.30 -21.28
N SER A 231 9.55 -16.66 -20.00
CA SER A 231 9.47 -15.74 -18.87
C SER A 231 10.75 -14.92 -18.71
N ALA A 232 11.92 -15.53 -18.80
CA ALA A 232 13.20 -14.84 -18.74
C ALA A 232 13.38 -13.84 -19.89
N ASN A 233 12.93 -14.18 -21.10
CA ASN A 233 12.96 -13.26 -22.24
C ASN A 233 11.94 -12.11 -22.08
N ALA A 234 10.74 -12.40 -21.55
CA ALA A 234 9.73 -11.39 -21.28
C ALA A 234 10.18 -10.42 -20.18
N LEU A 235 10.75 -10.94 -19.09
CA LEU A 235 11.38 -10.17 -18.02
C LEU A 235 12.55 -9.34 -18.55
N ARG A 236 13.41 -9.91 -19.41
CA ARG A 236 14.44 -9.13 -20.11
C ARG A 236 13.84 -8.01 -20.94
N SER A 237 12.77 -8.28 -21.68
CA SER A 237 12.10 -7.26 -22.51
C SER A 237 11.50 -6.14 -21.66
N ILE A 238 10.86 -6.47 -20.53
CA ILE A 238 10.33 -5.51 -19.57
C ILE A 238 11.49 -4.69 -18.98
N ASN A 239 12.58 -5.33 -18.55
CA ASN A 239 13.75 -4.65 -18.01
C ASN A 239 14.41 -3.71 -19.03
N THR A 240 14.51 -4.13 -20.30
CA THR A 240 15.03 -3.27 -21.37
C THR A 240 14.13 -2.06 -21.66
N ARG A 241 12.82 -2.16 -21.39
CA ARG A 241 11.87 -1.04 -21.55
C ARG A 241 11.87 -0.08 -20.36
N VAL A 242 12.28 -0.57 -19.18
CA VAL A 242 12.32 0.19 -17.92
C VAL A 242 13.71 0.79 -17.64
N GLY A 243 14.74 0.39 -18.39
CA GLY A 243 16.06 1.02 -18.38
C GLY A 243 17.21 0.03 -18.16
N GLY A 244 17.93 -0.28 -19.24
CA GLY A 244 19.29 -0.86 -19.21
C GLY A 244 19.37 -2.40 -19.25
N SER A 245 20.02 -2.96 -20.27
CA SER A 245 20.07 -4.41 -20.55
C SER A 245 21.08 -5.23 -19.74
N ASP A 246 21.82 -4.66 -18.79
CA ASP A 246 23.07 -5.28 -18.32
C ASP A 246 23.13 -5.73 -16.87
N ARG A 247 22.02 -5.71 -16.11
CA ARG A 247 22.09 -5.88 -14.65
C ARG A 247 20.91 -6.63 -14.05
N VAL A 248 20.67 -7.89 -14.41
CA VAL A 248 19.69 -8.69 -13.65
C VAL A 248 20.12 -8.83 -12.18
N ASP A 249 21.41 -8.98 -11.92
CA ASP A 249 21.93 -9.11 -10.54
C ASP A 249 22.03 -7.77 -9.79
N GLU A 250 22.30 -6.66 -10.49
CA GLU A 250 22.42 -5.35 -9.84
C GLU A 250 21.11 -4.55 -9.82
N VAL A 251 20.12 -4.84 -10.67
CA VAL A 251 18.75 -4.36 -10.48
C VAL A 251 18.16 -4.95 -9.20
N MET A 252 18.44 -6.22 -8.87
CA MET A 252 18.04 -6.83 -7.60
C MET A 252 18.74 -6.21 -6.39
N HIS A 253 19.95 -5.67 -6.57
CA HIS A 253 20.69 -4.97 -5.51
C HIS A 253 20.25 -3.50 -5.36
N GLN A 254 20.05 -2.78 -6.48
CA GLN A 254 19.62 -1.38 -6.50
C GLN A 254 18.14 -1.20 -6.11
N ILE A 255 17.26 -2.16 -6.41
CA ILE A 255 15.85 -2.17 -5.96
C ILE A 255 15.76 -2.20 -4.42
N ARG A 256 16.75 -2.80 -3.75
CA ARG A 256 16.82 -2.91 -2.28
C ARG A 256 17.28 -1.63 -1.59
N GLU A 257 17.93 -0.72 -2.32
CA GLU A 257 18.59 0.46 -1.77
C GLU A 257 17.75 1.76 -1.88
N GLN A 258 16.66 1.76 -2.66
CA GLN A 258 15.84 2.96 -2.87
C GLN A 258 14.45 2.83 -2.23
N MET A 259 14.36 3.20 -0.95
CA MET A 259 13.09 3.60 -0.31
C MET A 259 13.28 5.01 0.27
N SER A 260 13.15 6.02 -0.60
CA SER A 260 13.01 7.43 -0.21
C SER A 260 11.90 8.04 -1.05
N GLU A 261 10.74 8.26 -0.43
CA GLU A 261 9.45 8.55 -1.09
C GLU A 261 9.47 9.81 -1.99
N VAL A 262 10.40 10.74 -1.78
CA VAL A 262 10.47 12.02 -2.51
C VAL A 262 11.33 11.93 -3.78
N ASP A 263 12.38 11.11 -3.78
CA ASP A 263 13.27 10.93 -4.94
C ASP A 263 12.75 9.87 -5.92
N GLU A 264 12.00 8.88 -5.42
CA GLU A 264 11.47 7.78 -6.23
C GLU A 264 10.49 8.27 -7.30
N VAL A 265 9.53 9.14 -6.95
CA VAL A 265 8.56 9.67 -7.92
C VAL A 265 9.24 10.52 -8.98
N ALA A 266 10.23 11.32 -8.60
CA ALA A 266 11.01 12.12 -9.54
C ALA A 266 11.80 11.22 -10.51
N ALA A 267 12.39 10.13 -10.02
CA ALA A 267 13.09 9.15 -10.84
C ALA A 267 12.15 8.43 -11.81
N ILE A 268 10.97 8.00 -11.35
CA ILE A 268 9.96 7.34 -12.20
C ILE A 268 9.48 8.27 -13.32
N LEU A 269 9.23 9.54 -13.01
CA LEU A 269 8.83 10.53 -14.00
C LEU A 269 9.97 10.89 -14.97
N ALA A 270 11.22 10.85 -14.51
CA ALA A 270 12.39 11.07 -15.35
C ALA A 270 12.59 9.94 -16.39
N GLU A 271 12.24 8.70 -16.07
CA GLU A 271 12.20 7.58 -17.04
C GLU A 271 11.19 7.83 -18.17
N SER A 272 10.15 8.61 -17.89
CA SER A 272 9.06 8.93 -18.82
C SER A 272 9.36 10.14 -19.74
N THR A 273 10.59 10.68 -19.72
CA THR A 273 11.01 11.90 -20.44
C THR A 273 10.92 11.85 -21.97
N GLY A 274 10.70 10.67 -22.57
CA GLY A 274 10.45 10.52 -24.00
C GLY A 274 9.02 10.84 -24.46
N GLU A 275 8.09 11.10 -23.53
CA GLU A 275 6.68 11.31 -23.85
C GLU A 275 6.35 12.78 -24.07
N THR A 276 6.13 13.16 -25.33
CA THR A 276 5.69 14.50 -25.71
C THR A 276 4.19 14.62 -25.51
N ILE A 277 3.79 15.36 -24.49
CA ILE A 277 2.39 15.76 -24.30
C ILE A 277 2.05 16.88 -25.27
N ASP A 278 0.91 16.76 -25.97
CA ASP A 278 0.39 17.80 -26.84
C ASP A 278 -0.08 19.01 -26.02
N GLU A 279 0.48 20.19 -26.32
CA GLU A 279 0.16 21.43 -25.62
C GLU A 279 -1.28 21.91 -25.90
N LEU A 280 -1.85 21.54 -27.05
CA LEU A 280 -3.23 21.87 -27.38
C LEU A 280 -4.22 21.07 -26.52
N GLU A 281 -3.97 19.77 -26.32
CA GLU A 281 -4.80 18.93 -25.45
C GLU A 281 -4.83 19.47 -24.01
N ILE A 282 -3.68 19.92 -23.50
CA ILE A 282 -3.56 20.54 -22.16
C ILE A 282 -4.37 21.83 -22.07
N GLN A 283 -4.34 22.66 -23.12
CA GLN A 283 -5.05 23.92 -23.16
C GLN A 283 -6.57 23.71 -23.14
N ASP A 284 -7.06 22.77 -23.95
CA ASP A 284 -8.49 22.40 -24.03
C ASP A 284 -8.98 21.82 -22.69
N GLU A 285 -8.20 20.93 -22.07
CA GLU A 285 -8.52 20.35 -20.77
C GLU A 285 -8.52 21.42 -19.65
N LEU A 286 -7.58 22.36 -19.69
CA LEU A 286 -7.52 23.46 -18.73
C LEU A 286 -8.74 24.39 -18.86
N GLU A 287 -9.20 24.66 -20.07
CA GLU A 287 -10.42 25.44 -20.32
C GLU A 287 -11.66 24.72 -19.77
N ALA A 288 -11.76 23.40 -19.97
CA ALA A 288 -12.85 22.60 -19.41
C ALA A 288 -12.84 22.59 -17.87
N LEU A 289 -11.66 22.49 -17.23
CA LEU A 289 -11.54 22.54 -15.78
C LEU A 289 -11.89 23.94 -15.22
N GLU A 290 -11.56 25.00 -15.95
CA GLU A 290 -11.93 26.37 -15.58
C GLU A 290 -13.44 26.59 -15.62
N THR A 291 -14.13 26.09 -16.66
CA THR A 291 -15.60 26.22 -16.76
C THR A 291 -16.27 25.43 -15.66
N GLU A 292 -15.86 24.19 -15.41
CA GLU A 292 -16.38 23.36 -14.30
C GLU A 292 -16.17 24.05 -12.94
N THR A 293 -15.00 24.63 -12.71
CA THR A 293 -14.69 25.33 -11.46
C THR A 293 -15.56 26.57 -11.28
N ARG A 294 -15.81 27.35 -12.36
CA ARG A 294 -16.70 28.52 -12.32
C ARG A 294 -18.15 28.13 -12.07
N GLU A 295 -18.63 27.06 -12.71
CA GLU A 295 -19.98 26.55 -12.50
C GLU A 295 -20.18 26.02 -11.07
N ALA A 296 -19.22 25.26 -10.54
CA ALA A 296 -19.24 24.80 -9.16
C ALA A 296 -19.25 25.97 -8.16
N ALA A 297 -18.45 27.01 -8.41
CA ALA A 297 -18.45 28.22 -7.60
C ALA A 297 -19.83 28.93 -7.63
N ARG A 298 -20.46 29.03 -8.81
CA ARG A 298 -21.81 29.59 -8.95
C ARG A 298 -22.85 28.80 -8.14
N LEU A 299 -22.88 27.47 -8.30
CA LEU A 299 -23.80 26.60 -7.57
C LEU A 299 -23.61 26.67 -6.05
N THR A 300 -22.36 26.76 -5.58
CA THR A 300 -22.10 26.93 -4.13
C THR A 300 -22.53 28.29 -3.60
N LYS A 301 -22.49 29.33 -4.43
CA LYS A 301 -22.99 30.66 -4.05
C LYS A 301 -24.52 30.65 -3.97
N GLU A 302 -25.19 30.11 -4.99
CA GLU A 302 -26.65 29.96 -5.03
C GLU A 302 -27.18 29.17 -3.81
N LYS A 303 -26.54 28.05 -3.46
CA LYS A 303 -26.91 27.28 -2.26
C LYS A 303 -26.72 28.05 -0.95
N LYS A 304 -25.70 28.91 -0.85
CA LYS A 304 -25.49 29.72 0.36
C LYS A 304 -26.55 30.81 0.48
N GLU A 305 -26.91 31.43 -0.65
CA GLU A 305 -27.97 32.43 -0.74
C GLU A 305 -29.33 31.81 -0.37
N GLU A 306 -29.67 30.64 -0.93
CA GLU A 306 -30.91 29.90 -0.57
C GLU A 306 -30.98 29.56 0.93
N VAL A 307 -29.86 29.13 1.54
CA VAL A 307 -29.81 28.82 2.97
C VAL A 307 -29.96 30.08 3.82
N GLN A 308 -29.38 31.20 3.40
CA GLN A 308 -29.55 32.50 4.08
C GLN A 308 -30.98 33.01 3.98
N GLU A 309 -31.58 33.00 2.79
CA GLU A 309 -32.98 33.38 2.60
C GLU A 309 -33.92 32.50 3.43
N ALA A 310 -33.70 31.19 3.46
CA ALA A 310 -34.48 30.28 4.29
C ALA A 310 -34.32 30.53 5.80
N HIS A 311 -33.14 30.98 6.24
CA HIS A 311 -32.90 31.39 7.63
C HIS A 311 -33.65 32.69 7.96
N GLU A 312 -33.54 33.70 7.10
CA GLU A 312 -34.22 34.99 7.26
C GLU A 312 -35.75 34.83 7.28
N ILE A 313 -36.31 34.00 6.39
CA ILE A 313 -37.75 33.69 6.38
C ILE A 313 -38.19 33.03 7.69
N LYS A 314 -37.39 32.10 8.23
CA LYS A 314 -37.68 31.45 9.52
C LYS A 314 -37.62 32.43 10.69
N GLU A 315 -36.65 33.34 10.70
CA GLU A 315 -36.55 34.38 11.73
C GLU A 315 -37.74 35.34 11.65
N MET A 316 -38.11 35.82 10.46
CA MET A 316 -39.30 36.66 10.28
C MET A 316 -40.57 35.95 10.76
N HIS A 317 -40.72 34.65 10.47
CA HIS A 317 -41.89 33.88 10.91
C HIS A 317 -41.94 33.72 12.45
N ASN A 318 -40.79 33.57 13.09
CA ASN A 318 -40.68 33.50 14.55
C ASN A 318 -40.95 34.86 15.22
N GLU A 319 -40.50 35.97 14.62
CA GLU A 319 -40.81 37.33 15.08
C GLU A 319 -42.31 37.63 14.95
N LEU A 320 -42.94 37.26 13.83
CA LEU A 320 -44.39 37.39 13.63
C LEU A 320 -45.20 36.61 14.67
N ALA A 321 -44.73 35.43 15.09
CA ALA A 321 -45.39 34.61 16.11
C ALA A 321 -45.29 35.18 17.54
N LYS A 322 -44.39 36.14 17.79
CA LYS A 322 -44.21 36.80 19.09
C LYS A 322 -45.00 38.11 19.22
N LEU A 323 -45.63 38.58 18.14
CA LEU A 323 -46.48 39.76 18.20
C LEU A 323 -47.76 39.44 18.99
N PRO A 324 -48.20 40.34 19.89
CA PRO A 324 -49.44 40.14 20.65
C PRO A 324 -50.66 40.20 19.73
N ASP A 325 -51.62 39.28 19.95
CA ASP A 325 -52.91 39.29 19.27
C ASP A 325 -53.55 40.69 19.41
N ILE A 326 -53.92 41.27 18.27
CA ILE A 326 -54.62 42.56 18.22
C ILE A 326 -55.96 42.37 18.95
N PRO A 327 -56.29 43.20 19.96
CA PRO A 327 -57.57 43.13 20.65
C PRO A 327 -58.72 43.20 19.66
N THR A 328 -59.48 42.11 19.59
CA THR A 328 -60.69 41.98 18.80
C THR A 328 -61.81 42.70 19.52
N GLU A 329 -61.80 44.03 19.49
CA GLU A 329 -62.98 44.79 19.90
C GLU A 329 -63.16 46.00 18.98
N ILE A 330 -64.38 46.09 18.43
CA ILE A 330 -64.91 47.11 17.54
C ILE A 330 -64.67 46.86 16.03
N VAL A 331 -65.39 45.88 15.46
CA VAL A 331 -66.24 46.18 14.31
C VAL A 331 -67.64 45.64 14.61
N SER A 332 -68.54 46.59 14.88
CA SER A 332 -69.96 46.44 15.10
C SER A 332 -70.66 45.75 13.94
N GLU A 333 -71.63 44.90 14.30
CA GLU A 333 -72.66 44.34 13.44
C GLU A 333 -73.41 45.43 12.64
N SER A 334 -73.11 45.59 11.35
CA SER A 334 -74.10 45.99 10.34
C SER A 334 -73.53 45.85 8.94
N ASP A 335 -73.78 44.73 8.25
CA ASP A 335 -74.09 44.75 6.79
C ASP A 335 -74.36 43.35 6.18
N LYS A 336 -74.99 42.42 6.93
CA LYS A 336 -75.52 41.18 6.32
C LYS A 336 -76.89 41.33 5.64
N SER A 337 -77.50 42.52 5.68
CA SER A 337 -78.86 42.72 5.14
C SER A 337 -78.92 43.28 3.71
N LYS A 338 -77.79 43.65 3.08
CA LYS A 338 -77.79 44.23 1.73
C LYS A 338 -77.42 43.26 0.60
N THR A 339 -76.73 42.16 0.89
CA THR A 339 -76.29 41.22 -0.16
C THR A 339 -77.42 40.29 -0.65
N GLN A 340 -78.39 39.93 0.21
CA GLN A 340 -79.52 39.07 -0.18
C GLN A 340 -80.66 39.80 -0.91
N ALA A 341 -80.66 41.14 -0.92
CA ALA A 341 -81.69 41.92 -1.62
C ALA A 341 -81.38 42.11 -3.11
N ILE A 342 -80.10 42.10 -3.50
CA ILE A 342 -79.68 42.37 -4.89
C ILE A 342 -79.83 41.11 -5.77
N GLU A 343 -79.57 39.92 -5.23
CA GLU A 343 -79.71 38.67 -6.02
C GLU A 343 -81.16 38.31 -6.38
N LYS A 344 -82.15 38.71 -5.57
CA LYS A 344 -83.58 38.47 -5.89
C LYS A 344 -84.17 39.46 -6.89
N GLN A 345 -83.52 40.59 -7.13
CA GLN A 345 -84.03 41.63 -8.03
C GLN A 345 -83.48 41.49 -9.47
N VAL A 346 -82.34 40.81 -9.65
CA VAL A 346 -81.77 40.53 -10.98
C VAL A 346 -82.36 39.27 -11.64
N ALA A 347 -82.86 38.31 -10.84
CA ALA A 347 -83.51 37.10 -11.38
C ALA A 347 -84.93 37.34 -11.94
N GLY A 348 -85.54 38.50 -11.67
CA GLY A 348 -86.90 38.85 -12.12
C GLY A 348 -86.99 39.67 -13.42
N LEU A 349 -85.86 39.97 -14.08
CA LEU A 349 -85.82 40.88 -15.24
C LEU A 349 -85.30 40.25 -16.54
N SER A 350 -85.10 38.92 -16.62
CA SER A 350 -84.58 38.26 -17.83
C SER A 350 -85.52 37.27 -18.51
N LEU A 351 -86.80 37.20 -18.14
CA LEU A 351 -87.81 36.52 -18.94
C LEU A 351 -89.10 37.32 -18.91
N ASP A 352 -89.23 38.26 -19.84
CA ASP A 352 -90.43 38.36 -20.69
C ASP A 352 -90.25 39.43 -21.78
N HIS A 353 -90.62 39.02 -23.00
CA HIS A 353 -90.97 39.81 -24.19
C HIS A 353 -89.90 40.19 -25.23
N ILE A 354 -89.94 39.35 -26.30
CA ILE A 354 -89.84 39.62 -27.75
C ILE A 354 -88.44 39.66 -28.37
#